data_AF-A0A952U923-F1
#
_entry.id   AF-A0A952U923-F1
#
_cell.length_a   1.000
_cell.length_b   1.000
_cell.length_c   1.000
_cell.angle_alpha   90.00
_cell.angle_beta   90.00
_cell.angle_gamma   90.00
#
_symmetry.space_group_name_H-M   'P 1'
#
loop_
_entity.id
_entity.type
_entity.pdbx_description
1 polymer ?
#
loop_
_entity_poly.entity_id
_entity_poly.type
_entity_poly.pdbx_seq_one_letter_code
_entity_poly.pdbx_strand_id
1 'polypeptide(L)'
;MTSFITRPRAFEEDYMQHSLPKRPLFFVSFGIFLFLVGAVIWLLTPVPVEAQCGSQASSCKNCHEVQAKDPVNQDGTGWHESHAFGDFCVFCHAGNQQATDKDESHVGMVPPLSDVKSACAACHADDLQARADVYAKVLNVDLNSAAATTPEANAAVSQPAATTAPVATQPPANVEQPATSNEPAPELVVNDPNVTDYVQRYNEIVLGERPTNWGNIIVAALIGLLAVGGGGFVFFNEMRLSHAATVAKQVEGEYPADVVDMLPAITALKPQSRLSLTNILKHPQKSDKVLGAIDSLVSDDKAEE
;
A
#
# COMPACT_ATOMS: atom_id res chain seq x y z
N MET A 1 90.14 14.83 -29.73
CA MET A 1 89.44 15.95 -29.06
C MET A 1 88.37 16.42 -30.04
N THR A 2 87.06 16.32 -29.83
CA THR A 2 86.30 16.05 -28.62
C THR A 2 84.91 15.52 -29.03
N SER A 3 84.46 14.51 -28.28
CA SER A 3 83.12 13.94 -28.22
C SER A 3 82.00 15.00 -28.22
N PHE A 4 80.89 14.77 -28.93
CA PHE A 4 79.58 15.28 -28.53
C PHE A 4 78.51 14.21 -28.65
N ILE A 5 77.94 13.94 -27.48
CA ILE A 5 76.96 12.94 -27.11
C ILE A 5 75.59 13.64 -27.01
N THR A 6 74.57 12.98 -27.60
CA THR A 6 73.12 12.95 -27.33
C THR A 6 72.34 14.19 -26.84
N ARG A 7 71.18 14.43 -27.47
CA ARG A 7 69.87 14.47 -26.77
C ARG A 7 68.74 13.95 -27.67
N PRO A 8 67.92 12.99 -27.21
CA PRO A 8 66.67 12.63 -27.88
C PRO A 8 65.58 13.67 -27.60
N ARG A 9 64.69 13.86 -28.59
CA ARG A 9 63.51 14.72 -28.49
C ARG A 9 62.56 14.16 -27.43
N ALA A 10 62.16 15.01 -26.49
CA ALA A 10 61.00 14.78 -25.65
C ALA A 10 59.76 14.63 -26.54
N PHE A 11 59.12 13.47 -26.47
CA PHE A 11 57.82 13.21 -27.05
C PHE A 11 56.80 13.67 -26.02
N GLU A 12 56.08 14.73 -26.36
CA GLU A 12 55.14 15.43 -25.49
C GLU A 12 54.02 14.46 -25.05
N GLU A 13 53.88 14.33 -23.73
CA GLU A 13 52.84 13.58 -23.04
C GLU A 13 51.47 14.22 -23.30
N ASP A 14 50.76 13.80 -24.34
CA ASP A 14 49.39 14.30 -24.62
C ASP A 14 48.38 13.17 -24.85
N TYR A 15 48.59 12.04 -24.19
CA TYR A 15 47.69 10.88 -24.27
C TYR A 15 47.55 10.24 -22.90
N MET A 16 46.51 10.61 -22.15
CA MET A 16 45.81 9.78 -21.14
C MET A 16 44.83 10.61 -20.27
N GLN A 17 44.10 11.56 -20.86
CA GLN A 17 42.79 11.94 -20.31
C GLN A 17 41.71 11.05 -20.93
N HIS A 18 41.77 9.76 -20.60
CA HIS A 18 40.63 8.86 -20.79
C HIS A 18 39.49 9.37 -19.93
N SER A 19 38.58 10.13 -20.54
CA SER A 19 37.28 10.42 -19.97
C SER A 19 36.60 9.08 -19.68
N LEU A 20 36.54 8.72 -18.40
CA LEU A 20 35.68 7.63 -17.94
C LEU A 20 34.29 7.84 -18.56
N PRO A 21 33.69 6.82 -19.20
CA PRO A 21 32.40 6.99 -19.85
C PRO A 21 31.40 7.44 -18.80
N LYS A 22 30.86 8.66 -18.90
CA LYS A 22 29.91 9.27 -17.94
C LYS A 22 28.56 8.53 -17.84
N ARG A 23 28.44 7.36 -18.46
CA ARG A 23 27.21 6.57 -18.57
C ARG A 23 26.74 5.91 -17.26
N PRO A 24 27.59 5.44 -16.31
CA PRO A 24 27.07 4.82 -15.09
C PRO A 24 26.51 5.86 -14.11
N LEU A 25 27.02 7.09 -14.12
CA LEU A 25 26.53 8.16 -13.24
C LEU A 25 25.09 8.56 -13.57
N PHE A 26 24.72 8.52 -14.86
CA PHE A 26 23.38 8.86 -15.32
C PHE A 26 22.33 7.86 -14.82
N PHE A 27 22.61 6.55 -14.89
CA PHE A 27 21.69 5.52 -14.41
C PHE A 27 21.50 5.58 -12.89
N VAL A 28 22.57 5.85 -12.13
CA VAL A 28 22.48 6.03 -10.67
C VAL A 28 21.62 7.25 -10.32
N SER A 29 21.84 8.39 -10.99
CA SER A 29 21.04 9.60 -10.75
C SER A 29 19.56 9.44 -11.11
N PHE A 30 19.25 8.71 -12.18
CA PHE A 30 17.87 8.46 -12.61
C PHE A 30 17.13 7.52 -11.65
N GLY A 31 17.82 6.50 -11.12
CA GLY A 31 17.25 5.61 -10.09
C GLY A 31 16.92 6.33 -8.79
N ILE A 32 17.81 7.21 -8.31
CA ILE A 32 17.56 8.02 -7.11
C ILE A 32 16.37 8.96 -7.33
N PHE A 33 16.28 9.59 -8.50
CA PHE A 33 15.17 10.48 -8.83
C PHE A 33 13.81 9.75 -8.82
N LEU A 34 13.72 8.57 -9.45
CA LEU A 34 12.49 7.77 -9.43
C LEU A 34 12.10 7.31 -8.02
N PHE A 35 13.08 6.93 -7.20
CA PHE A 35 12.83 6.56 -5.81
C PHE A 35 12.27 7.72 -4.99
N LEU A 36 12.84 8.92 -5.13
CA LEU A 36 12.37 10.13 -4.45
C LEU A 36 10.96 10.53 -4.92
N VAL A 37 10.68 10.47 -6.22
CA VAL A 37 9.34 10.75 -6.76
C VAL A 37 8.32 9.73 -6.25
N GLY A 38 8.66 8.44 -6.24
CA GLY A 38 7.80 7.39 -5.68
C GLY A 38 7.51 7.60 -4.19
N ALA A 39 8.53 7.97 -3.41
CA ALA A 39 8.38 8.27 -1.99
C ALA A 39 7.49 9.49 -1.75
N VAL A 40 7.66 10.56 -2.54
CA VAL A 40 6.82 11.77 -2.47
C VAL A 40 5.37 11.46 -2.86
N ILE A 41 5.13 10.68 -3.91
CA ILE A 41 3.77 10.27 -4.30
C ILE A 41 3.13 9.43 -3.18
N TRP A 42 3.89 8.53 -2.55
CA TRP A 42 3.43 7.73 -1.42
C TRP A 42 3.15 8.57 -0.16
N LEU A 43 3.92 9.63 0.08
CA LEU A 43 3.67 10.61 1.15
C LEU A 43 2.49 11.53 0.85
N LEU A 44 2.18 11.76 -0.43
CA LEU A 44 1.08 12.61 -0.89
C LEU A 44 -0.24 11.86 -1.05
N THR A 45 -0.25 10.52 -1.08
CA THR A 45 -1.50 9.77 -1.00
C THR A 45 -2.06 9.95 0.41
N PRO A 46 -3.21 10.64 0.58
CA PRO A 46 -3.83 10.76 1.87
C PRO A 46 -4.24 9.36 2.32
N VAL A 47 -3.50 8.82 3.28
CA VAL A 47 -3.96 7.65 4.03
C VAL A 47 -5.13 8.16 4.88
N PRO A 48 -6.33 7.56 4.83
CA PRO A 48 -7.37 7.91 5.79
C PRO A 48 -6.77 7.72 7.18
N VAL A 49 -6.64 8.83 7.91
CA VAL A 49 -6.20 8.82 9.29
C VAL A 49 -7.40 8.34 10.10
N GLU A 50 -7.50 7.02 10.27
CA GLU A 50 -8.33 6.34 11.28
C GLU A 50 -7.76 6.62 12.69
N ALA A 51 -7.48 7.88 13.01
CA ALA A 51 -7.09 8.30 14.35
C ALA A 51 -8.22 9.13 14.93
N GLN A 52 -9.20 8.45 15.51
CA GLN A 52 -9.94 8.90 16.68
C GLN A 52 -10.77 7.74 17.23
N CYS A 53 -10.24 7.18 18.32
CA CYS A 53 -10.91 6.51 19.45
C CYS A 53 -12.15 5.63 19.14
N GLY A 54 -12.12 4.38 19.62
CA GLY A 54 -13.27 3.46 19.69
C GLY A 54 -14.48 3.95 20.52
N SER A 55 -14.59 5.25 20.80
CA SER A 55 -15.85 5.97 21.01
C SER A 55 -16.13 6.83 19.77
N GLN A 56 -16.26 6.16 18.64
CA GLN A 56 -16.66 6.59 17.30
C GLN A 56 -17.21 8.03 17.22
N ALA A 57 -16.50 8.94 16.55
CA ALA A 57 -17.13 10.15 16.05
C ALA A 57 -18.23 9.73 15.05
N SER A 58 -19.50 9.89 15.44
CA SER A 58 -20.67 9.67 14.60
C SER A 58 -20.57 10.52 13.33
N SER A 59 -21.22 10.05 12.28
CA SER A 59 -21.45 10.87 11.10
C SER A 59 -22.21 12.16 11.43
N CYS A 60 -23.05 12.14 12.47
CA CYS A 60 -23.76 13.31 12.99
C CYS A 60 -22.77 14.39 13.42
N LYS A 61 -21.83 14.11 14.34
CA LYS A 61 -20.86 15.09 14.83
C LYS A 61 -19.89 15.57 13.75
N ASN A 62 -19.49 14.68 12.85
CA ASN A 62 -18.64 15.09 11.72
C ASN A 62 -19.35 16.13 10.83
N CYS A 63 -20.64 15.95 10.54
CA CYS A 63 -21.40 16.89 9.72
C CYS A 63 -21.80 18.17 10.48
N HIS A 64 -22.36 18.01 11.68
CA HIS A 64 -22.93 19.13 12.45
C HIS A 64 -21.85 19.99 13.10
N GLU A 65 -20.79 19.38 13.64
CA GLU A 65 -19.80 20.07 14.46
C GLU A 65 -18.50 20.33 13.71
N VAL A 66 -17.93 19.30 13.08
CA VAL A 66 -16.64 19.44 12.36
C VAL A 66 -16.81 20.23 11.07
N GLN A 67 -17.85 19.92 10.29
CA GLN A 67 -18.19 20.67 9.07
C GLN A 67 -19.10 21.87 9.32
N ALA A 68 -19.50 22.09 10.58
CA ALA A 68 -20.31 23.23 11.02
C ALA A 68 -21.60 23.45 10.20
N LYS A 69 -22.27 22.36 9.77
CA LYS A 69 -23.52 22.49 8.99
C LYS A 69 -24.69 22.97 9.84
N ASP A 70 -24.73 22.55 11.09
CA ASP A 70 -25.69 22.99 12.10
C ASP A 70 -25.12 22.62 13.49
N PRO A 71 -24.13 23.39 13.98
CA PRO A 71 -23.42 23.07 15.21
C PRO A 71 -24.27 23.41 16.44
N VAL A 72 -24.40 22.45 17.35
CA VAL A 72 -25.23 22.57 18.55
C VAL A 72 -24.42 22.44 19.84
N ASN A 73 -23.18 21.92 19.79
CA ASN A 73 -22.35 21.75 20.99
C ASN A 73 -21.95 23.07 21.68
N GLN A 74 -22.20 24.21 21.05
CA GLN A 74 -21.92 25.54 21.60
C GLN A 74 -23.13 26.47 21.43
N ASP A 75 -24.35 25.91 21.40
CA ASP A 75 -25.59 26.68 21.25
C ASP A 75 -25.97 27.49 22.50
N GLY A 76 -25.22 27.34 23.60
CA GLY A 76 -25.43 28.07 24.85
C GLY A 76 -26.62 27.58 25.67
N THR A 77 -27.27 26.48 25.27
CA THR A 77 -28.39 25.88 26.00
C THR A 77 -27.94 24.98 27.15
N GLY A 78 -26.67 24.52 27.12
CA GLY A 78 -26.14 23.51 28.05
C GLY A 78 -26.71 22.10 27.87
N TRP A 79 -27.79 21.95 27.08
CA TRP A 79 -28.45 20.67 26.79
C TRP A 79 -27.58 19.77 25.93
N HIS A 80 -27.14 20.28 24.77
CA HIS A 80 -26.26 19.52 23.87
C HIS A 80 -24.87 19.31 24.48
N GLU A 81 -24.33 20.30 25.18
CA GLU A 81 -23.03 20.23 25.86
C GLU A 81 -22.93 19.04 26.83
N SER A 82 -24.02 18.73 27.54
CA SER A 82 -24.05 17.70 28.57
C SER A 82 -23.80 16.29 28.04
N HIS A 83 -24.05 16.03 26.75
CA HIS A 83 -23.88 14.71 26.13
C HIS A 83 -23.01 14.75 24.85
N ALA A 84 -22.57 15.94 24.43
CA ALA A 84 -21.68 16.15 23.29
C ALA A 84 -20.31 15.44 23.43
N PHE A 85 -19.84 15.23 24.65
CA PHE A 85 -18.54 14.63 24.93
C PHE A 85 -18.42 13.19 24.39
N GLY A 86 -19.52 12.45 24.37
CA GLY A 86 -19.57 11.03 23.99
C GLY A 86 -20.15 10.78 22.60
N ASP A 87 -20.47 11.84 21.85
CA ASP A 87 -21.13 11.73 20.55
C ASP A 87 -22.49 11.01 20.60
N PHE A 88 -23.30 11.42 21.57
CA PHE A 88 -24.55 10.74 21.92
C PHE A 88 -25.78 11.29 21.19
N CYS A 89 -25.58 11.92 20.03
CA CYS A 89 -26.66 12.50 19.23
C CYS A 89 -27.77 11.47 18.94
N VAL A 90 -27.39 10.25 18.58
CA VAL A 90 -28.31 9.16 18.23
C VAL A 90 -29.21 8.73 19.38
N PHE A 91 -28.78 8.89 20.64
CA PHE A 91 -29.60 8.45 21.78
C PHE A 91 -30.80 9.37 22.00
N CYS A 92 -30.70 10.65 21.62
CA CYS A 92 -31.81 11.59 21.71
C CYS A 92 -32.59 11.73 20.40
N HIS A 93 -31.88 11.65 19.27
CA HIS A 93 -32.46 11.93 17.95
C HIS A 93 -32.72 10.70 17.10
N ALA A 94 -32.32 9.50 17.55
CA ALA A 94 -32.26 8.29 16.74
C ALA A 94 -31.43 8.50 15.45
N GLY A 95 -31.77 7.82 14.37
CA GLY A 95 -31.03 7.86 13.11
C GLY A 95 -29.87 6.87 13.02
N ASN A 96 -29.13 6.92 11.91
CA ASN A 96 -28.00 6.05 11.63
C ASN A 96 -26.68 6.82 11.74
N GLN A 97 -26.08 6.80 12.93
CA GLN A 97 -24.80 7.42 13.23
C GLN A 97 -23.58 6.84 12.49
N GLN A 98 -23.74 5.74 11.73
CA GLN A 98 -22.69 5.14 10.92
C GLN A 98 -22.82 5.47 9.42
N ALA A 99 -23.98 5.94 8.96
CA ALA A 99 -24.18 6.31 7.56
C ALA A 99 -23.46 7.62 7.24
N THR A 100 -22.73 7.66 6.13
CA THR A 100 -22.03 8.86 5.66
C THR A 100 -22.88 9.71 4.73
N ASP A 101 -23.94 9.13 4.17
CA ASP A 101 -24.94 9.86 3.41
C ASP A 101 -25.92 10.61 4.35
N LYS A 102 -26.31 11.82 3.95
CA LYS A 102 -27.18 12.67 4.75
C LYS A 102 -28.57 12.09 4.89
N ASP A 103 -29.15 11.59 3.81
CA ASP A 103 -30.52 11.13 3.84
C ASP A 103 -30.60 9.80 4.60
N GLU A 104 -29.62 8.91 4.38
CA GLU A 104 -29.51 7.64 5.12
C GLU A 104 -29.27 7.84 6.63
N SER A 105 -28.41 8.78 7.02
CA SER A 105 -28.13 9.08 8.44
C SER A 105 -29.36 9.63 9.19
N HIS A 106 -30.26 10.31 8.48
CA HIS A 106 -31.48 10.87 9.06
C HIS A 106 -32.70 9.92 9.01
N VAL A 107 -32.60 8.74 8.40
CA VAL A 107 -33.71 7.77 8.38
C VAL A 107 -34.06 7.36 9.81
N GLY A 108 -35.34 7.52 10.16
CA GLY A 108 -35.85 7.13 11.47
C GLY A 108 -35.50 8.08 12.61
N MET A 109 -35.00 9.29 12.31
CA MET A 109 -34.83 10.31 13.34
C MET A 109 -36.17 10.70 13.97
N VAL A 110 -36.10 10.98 15.26
CA VAL A 110 -37.25 11.41 16.06
C VAL A 110 -36.97 12.75 16.73
N PRO A 111 -38.00 13.53 17.07
CA PRO A 111 -37.83 14.72 17.89
C PRO A 111 -37.16 14.36 19.23
N PRO A 112 -36.24 15.19 19.74
CA PRO A 112 -35.62 14.93 21.03
C PRO A 112 -36.71 14.84 22.12
N LEU A 113 -36.52 13.94 23.08
CA LEU A 113 -37.44 13.69 24.19
C LEU A 113 -38.82 13.12 23.78
N SER A 114 -39.04 12.70 22.52
CA SER A 114 -40.27 12.01 22.14
C SER A 114 -40.46 10.68 22.86
N ASP A 115 -39.35 10.04 23.23
CA ASP A 115 -39.32 8.85 24.09
C ASP A 115 -38.15 8.98 25.09
N VAL A 116 -38.42 9.68 26.19
CA VAL A 116 -37.46 9.89 27.27
C VAL A 116 -36.94 8.57 27.84
N LYS A 117 -37.77 7.52 27.85
CA LYS A 117 -37.40 6.23 28.42
C LYS A 117 -36.34 5.56 27.56
N SER A 118 -36.55 5.46 26.24
CA SER A 118 -35.54 4.87 25.36
C SER A 118 -34.27 5.72 25.26
N ALA A 119 -34.40 7.05 25.28
CA ALA A 119 -33.26 7.95 25.16
C ALA A 119 -32.35 7.97 26.40
N CYS A 120 -32.92 7.87 27.60
CA CYS A 120 -32.18 8.16 28.83
C CYS A 120 -31.96 6.94 29.75
N ALA A 121 -32.86 5.95 29.75
CA ALA A 121 -32.87 4.91 30.79
C ALA A 121 -31.64 4.00 30.79
N ALA A 122 -30.93 3.90 29.66
CA ALA A 122 -29.71 3.09 29.56
C ALA A 122 -28.59 3.58 30.48
N CYS A 123 -28.54 4.88 30.77
CA CYS A 123 -27.54 5.49 31.65
C CYS A 123 -28.14 6.10 32.93
N HIS A 124 -29.42 6.48 32.89
CA HIS A 124 -30.13 7.19 33.95
C HIS A 124 -31.38 6.43 34.40
N ALA A 125 -31.22 5.16 34.78
CA ALA A 125 -32.36 4.35 35.22
C ALA A 125 -33.00 4.88 36.52
N ASP A 126 -32.17 5.33 37.46
CA ASP A 126 -32.61 5.72 38.81
C ASP A 126 -33.08 7.18 38.91
N ASP A 127 -32.64 8.04 37.98
CA ASP A 127 -32.89 9.49 38.01
C ASP A 127 -33.44 10.05 36.69
N LEU A 128 -34.00 9.17 35.84
CA LEU A 128 -34.54 9.48 34.51
C LEU A 128 -35.43 10.73 34.51
N GLN A 129 -36.50 10.71 35.31
CA GLN A 129 -37.51 11.77 35.29
C GLN A 129 -36.92 13.09 35.79
N ALA A 130 -36.14 13.04 36.88
CA ALA A 130 -35.55 14.23 37.46
C ALA A 130 -34.61 14.94 36.48
N ARG A 131 -33.85 14.18 35.67
CA ARG A 131 -33.00 14.73 34.63
C ARG A 131 -33.79 15.23 33.43
N ALA A 132 -34.76 14.45 32.96
CA ALA A 132 -35.59 14.83 31.83
C ALA A 132 -36.36 16.15 32.09
N ASP A 133 -36.87 16.35 33.31
CA ASP A 133 -37.59 17.57 33.70
C ASP A 133 -36.73 18.84 33.62
N VAL A 134 -35.41 18.73 33.82
CA VAL A 134 -34.49 19.88 33.65
C VAL A 134 -34.50 20.33 32.20
N TYR A 135 -34.41 19.39 31.27
CA TYR A 135 -34.36 19.67 29.84
C TYR A 135 -35.71 20.05 29.26
N ALA A 136 -36.79 19.45 29.77
CA ALA A 136 -38.15 19.83 29.44
C ALA A 136 -38.42 21.32 29.70
N LYS A 137 -37.91 21.84 30.82
CA LYS A 137 -38.01 23.28 31.16
C LYS A 137 -37.18 24.16 30.22
N VAL A 138 -35.96 23.74 29.89
CA VAL A 138 -35.07 24.48 28.99
C VAL A 138 -35.66 24.57 27.59
N LEU A 139 -36.23 23.46 27.10
CA LEU A 139 -36.81 23.35 25.77
C LEU A 139 -38.29 23.78 25.71
N ASN A 140 -38.90 24.13 26.85
CA ASN A 140 -40.31 24.46 26.98
C ASN A 140 -41.23 23.38 26.37
N VAL A 141 -40.95 22.11 26.67
CA VAL A 141 -41.74 20.94 26.25
C VAL A 141 -42.37 20.27 27.46
N ASP A 142 -43.60 19.77 27.29
CA ASP A 142 -44.27 18.97 28.31
C ASP A 142 -44.06 17.47 28.04
N LEU A 143 -43.27 16.81 28.89
CA LEU A 143 -42.97 15.38 28.78
C LEU A 143 -44.21 14.50 28.93
N ASN A 144 -45.27 15.00 29.59
CA ASN A 144 -46.52 14.27 29.76
C ASN A 144 -47.42 14.36 28.52
N SER A 145 -47.17 15.32 27.63
CA SER A 145 -47.90 15.47 26.37
C SER A 145 -47.36 14.54 25.28
N ALA A 146 -46.10 14.10 25.36
CA ALA A 146 -45.48 13.19 24.39
C ALA A 146 -45.97 11.74 24.48
N ALA A 147 -46.57 11.33 25.61
CA ALA A 147 -47.18 10.01 25.76
C ALA A 147 -48.58 9.89 25.12
N ALA A 148 -49.14 10.99 24.59
CA ALA A 148 -50.55 11.06 24.16
C ALA A 148 -50.77 11.35 22.67
N THR A 149 -49.72 11.40 21.84
CA THR A 149 -49.88 11.67 20.40
C THR A 149 -49.36 10.53 19.53
N THR A 150 -50.24 9.59 19.25
CA THR A 150 -50.38 9.05 17.88
C THR A 150 -50.53 10.22 16.90
N PRO A 151 -49.93 10.17 15.70
CA PRO A 151 -49.94 11.30 14.78
C PRO A 151 -51.32 11.49 14.15
N GLU A 152 -52.06 12.49 14.62
CA GLU A 152 -53.19 13.05 13.89
C GLU A 152 -52.69 14.27 13.10
N ALA A 153 -52.47 14.05 11.81
CA ALA A 153 -52.06 15.08 10.86
C ALA A 153 -53.22 16.06 10.62
N ASN A 154 -53.01 17.34 10.94
CA ASN A 154 -53.88 18.41 10.45
C ASN A 154 -53.34 18.94 9.13
N ALA A 155 -54.10 18.73 8.05
CA ALA A 155 -54.09 19.59 6.88
C ALA A 155 -55.52 19.77 6.38
N ALA A 156 -56.06 20.97 6.58
CA ALA A 156 -57.36 21.37 6.08
C ALA A 156 -57.31 21.61 4.56
N VAL A 157 -58.14 20.91 3.79
CA VAL A 157 -58.64 21.36 2.47
C VAL A 157 -60.09 20.87 2.32
N SER A 158 -60.97 21.79 1.95
CA SER A 158 -62.42 21.60 1.77
C SER A 158 -62.77 20.81 0.49
N GLN A 159 -63.70 19.84 0.56
CA GLN A 159 -64.82 19.62 -0.41
C GLN A 159 -65.67 18.35 -0.04
N PRO A 160 -66.88 18.17 -0.63
CA PRO A 160 -68.03 17.62 0.11
C PRO A 160 -68.33 16.13 -0.12
N ALA A 161 -69.06 15.58 0.88
CA ALA A 161 -70.04 14.50 0.87
C ALA A 161 -69.89 13.34 -0.14
N ALA A 162 -69.60 12.14 0.39
CA ALA A 162 -70.18 10.88 -0.08
C ALA A 162 -69.97 9.71 0.92
N THR A 163 -71.10 9.19 1.39
CA THR A 163 -71.44 7.77 1.58
C THR A 163 -70.77 6.93 2.69
N THR A 164 -71.64 6.51 3.61
CA THR A 164 -71.54 5.47 4.64
C THR A 164 -71.14 4.07 4.15
N ALA A 165 -70.26 3.40 4.89
CA ALA A 165 -70.20 1.93 5.05
C ALA A 165 -69.48 1.54 6.37
N PRO A 166 -69.75 0.36 6.95
CA PRO A 166 -69.78 0.19 8.41
C PRO A 166 -68.49 -0.33 9.06
N VAL A 167 -68.43 -0.05 10.36
CA VAL A 167 -67.49 -0.48 11.40
C VAL A 167 -67.37 -2.01 11.47
N ALA A 168 -66.13 -2.51 11.44
CA ALA A 168 -65.78 -3.86 11.88
C ALA A 168 -64.98 -3.76 13.20
N THR A 169 -65.59 -4.23 14.27
CA THR A 169 -65.02 -4.34 15.61
C THR A 169 -64.01 -5.48 15.66
N GLN A 170 -62.72 -5.22 15.91
CA GLN A 170 -61.76 -6.24 16.28
C GLN A 170 -61.67 -6.36 17.83
N PRO A 171 -61.59 -7.58 18.40
CA PRO A 171 -61.40 -7.78 19.84
C PRO A 171 -59.95 -7.54 20.28
N PRO A 172 -59.69 -7.28 21.57
CA PRO A 172 -58.35 -7.02 22.08
C PRO A 172 -57.47 -8.28 21.98
N ALA A 173 -56.31 -8.14 21.32
CA ALA A 173 -55.26 -9.14 21.32
C ALA A 173 -54.59 -9.17 22.71
N ASN A 174 -54.82 -10.28 23.41
CA ASN A 174 -54.11 -10.68 24.61
C ASN A 174 -52.62 -10.85 24.27
N VAL A 175 -51.74 -10.08 24.90
CA VAL A 175 -50.28 -10.24 24.75
C VAL A 175 -49.87 -11.40 25.65
N GLU A 176 -49.89 -12.60 25.07
CA GLU A 176 -49.26 -13.79 25.64
C GLU A 176 -47.83 -13.86 25.09
N GLN A 177 -46.87 -13.76 26.01
CA GLN A 177 -45.44 -13.85 25.78
C GLN A 177 -45.09 -15.21 25.13
N PRO A 178 -44.40 -15.27 23.97
CA PRO A 178 -44.03 -16.57 23.42
C PRO A 178 -42.94 -17.21 24.27
N ALA A 179 -43.24 -18.43 24.69
CA ALA A 179 -42.27 -19.35 25.27
C ALA A 179 -41.09 -19.58 24.31
N THR A 180 -39.93 -19.75 24.92
CA THR A 180 -38.65 -20.17 24.35
C THR A 180 -38.82 -21.23 23.26
N SER A 181 -38.69 -20.81 22.01
CA SER A 181 -38.55 -21.69 20.86
C SER A 181 -37.06 -21.84 20.57
N ASN A 182 -36.53 -23.05 20.79
CA ASN A 182 -35.21 -23.47 20.32
C ASN A 182 -35.23 -23.62 18.79
N GLU A 183 -35.35 -22.52 18.05
CA GLU A 183 -34.91 -22.49 16.65
C GLU A 183 -33.43 -22.11 16.59
N PRO A 184 -32.62 -22.75 15.74
CA PRO A 184 -31.28 -22.26 15.48
C PRO A 184 -31.40 -20.86 14.90
N ALA A 185 -30.73 -19.89 15.55
CA ALA A 185 -30.69 -18.51 15.10
C ALA A 185 -30.36 -18.45 13.60
N PRO A 186 -30.97 -17.54 12.82
CA PRO A 186 -30.57 -17.33 11.43
C PRO A 186 -29.06 -17.11 11.42
N GLU A 187 -28.36 -18.02 10.76
CA GLU A 187 -26.91 -17.94 10.56
C GLU A 187 -26.63 -16.60 9.88
N LEU A 188 -26.15 -15.64 10.68
CA LEU A 188 -25.73 -14.34 10.19
C LEU A 188 -24.69 -14.64 9.12
N VAL A 189 -24.97 -14.33 7.86
CA VAL A 189 -24.00 -14.47 6.79
C VAL A 189 -22.90 -13.43 7.07
N VAL A 190 -21.84 -13.86 7.76
CA VAL A 190 -20.70 -13.03 8.20
C VAL A 190 -19.91 -12.41 7.02
N ASN A 191 -20.30 -12.70 5.78
CA ASN A 191 -19.67 -12.18 4.56
C ASN A 191 -20.65 -11.33 3.71
N ASP A 192 -21.56 -10.58 4.32
CA ASP A 192 -22.28 -9.51 3.60
C ASP A 192 -21.45 -8.23 3.65
N PRO A 193 -21.06 -7.62 2.51
CA PRO A 193 -20.31 -6.36 2.47
C PRO A 193 -21.06 -5.18 3.11
N ASN A 194 -22.35 -5.32 3.41
CA ASN A 194 -23.17 -4.32 4.09
C ASN A 194 -23.34 -4.60 5.60
N VAL A 195 -22.83 -5.71 6.13
CA VAL A 195 -22.89 -6.04 7.55
C VAL A 195 -21.56 -5.70 8.21
N THR A 196 -21.59 -4.76 9.15
CA THR A 196 -20.41 -4.40 9.95
C THR A 196 -20.18 -5.48 11.02
N ASP A 197 -19.09 -6.23 10.90
CA ASP A 197 -18.65 -7.15 11.96
C ASP A 197 -18.04 -6.36 13.13
N TYR A 198 -18.88 -6.09 14.14
CA TYR A 198 -18.47 -5.39 15.36
C TYR A 198 -17.42 -6.16 16.17
N VAL A 199 -17.36 -7.49 16.07
CA VAL A 199 -16.37 -8.31 16.78
C VAL A 199 -15.01 -8.15 16.13
N GLN A 200 -14.95 -8.25 14.81
CA GLN A 200 -13.72 -7.98 14.07
C GLN A 200 -13.22 -6.56 14.34
N ARG A 201 -14.12 -5.57 14.29
CA ARG A 201 -13.78 -4.17 14.58
C ARG A 201 -13.30 -3.96 16.02
N TYR A 202 -13.87 -4.65 17.00
CA TYR A 202 -13.40 -4.63 18.38
C TYR A 202 -12.00 -5.24 18.52
N ASN A 203 -11.75 -6.39 17.89
CA ASN A 203 -10.45 -7.06 17.92
C ASN A 203 -9.36 -6.18 17.29
N GLU A 204 -9.68 -5.49 16.19
CA GLU A 204 -8.77 -4.57 15.52
C GLU A 204 -8.43 -3.33 16.36
N ILE A 205 -9.44 -2.70 16.97
CA ILE A 205 -9.29 -1.41 17.65
C ILE A 205 -8.82 -1.57 19.09
N VAL A 206 -9.38 -2.53 19.83
CA VAL A 206 -9.18 -2.66 21.28
C VAL A 206 -8.07 -3.66 21.59
N LEU A 207 -8.07 -4.81 20.91
CA LEU A 207 -7.05 -5.85 21.12
C LEU A 207 -5.80 -5.63 20.26
N GLY A 208 -5.88 -4.75 19.24
CA GLY A 208 -4.79 -4.51 18.30
C GLY A 208 -4.55 -5.67 17.34
N GLU A 209 -5.48 -6.62 17.28
CA GLU A 209 -5.44 -7.77 16.37
C GLU A 209 -5.86 -7.30 14.97
N ARG A 210 -4.91 -6.77 14.22
CA ARG A 210 -5.15 -6.47 12.80
C ARG A 210 -5.28 -7.80 12.04
N PRO A 211 -6.38 -8.05 11.31
CA PRO A 211 -6.45 -9.23 10.46
C PRO A 211 -5.31 -9.13 9.46
N THR A 212 -4.45 -10.13 9.47
CA THR A 212 -3.31 -10.17 8.58
C THR A 212 -3.87 -10.27 7.16
N ASN A 213 -3.84 -9.16 6.41
CA ASN A 213 -4.23 -9.18 5.00
C ASN A 213 -3.19 -10.01 4.25
N TRP A 214 -3.51 -11.29 4.05
CA TRP A 214 -2.65 -12.23 3.36
C TRP A 214 -2.31 -11.77 1.94
N GLY A 215 -3.19 -11.00 1.29
CA GLY A 215 -2.91 -10.33 0.02
C GLY A 215 -1.71 -9.38 0.10
N ASN A 216 -1.68 -8.51 1.11
CA ASN A 216 -0.54 -7.61 1.33
C ASN A 216 0.76 -8.36 1.64
N ILE A 217 0.67 -9.47 2.40
CA ILE A 217 1.85 -10.32 2.67
C ILE A 217 2.35 -10.99 1.39
N ILE A 218 1.46 -11.53 0.56
CA ILE A 218 1.83 -12.15 -0.72
C ILE A 218 2.49 -11.13 -1.64
N VAL A 219 1.92 -9.92 -1.74
CA VAL A 219 2.50 -8.82 -2.54
C VAL A 219 3.89 -8.43 -2.00
N ALA A 220 4.05 -8.27 -0.68
CA ALA A 220 5.34 -7.98 -0.08
C ALA A 220 6.38 -9.08 -0.33
N ALA A 221 5.96 -10.35 -0.26
CA ALA A 221 6.82 -11.49 -0.57
C ALA A 221 7.25 -11.51 -2.04
N LEU A 222 6.33 -11.22 -2.97
CA LEU A 222 6.63 -11.14 -4.40
C LEU A 222 7.59 -9.99 -4.72
N ILE A 223 7.39 -8.82 -4.11
CA ILE A 223 8.31 -7.68 -4.24
C ILE A 223 9.71 -8.05 -3.70
N GLY A 224 9.77 -8.69 -2.53
CA GLY A 224 11.03 -9.17 -1.95
C GLY A 224 11.74 -10.16 -2.88
N LEU A 225 11.01 -11.11 -3.45
CA LEU A 225 11.57 -12.10 -4.38
C LEU A 225 12.07 -11.44 -5.67
N LEU A 226 11.35 -10.45 -6.19
CA LEU A 226 11.75 -9.72 -7.40
C LEU A 226 12.98 -8.83 -7.14
N ALA A 227 13.07 -8.20 -5.98
CA ALA A 227 14.23 -7.40 -5.58
C ALA A 227 15.47 -8.27 -5.35
N VAL A 228 15.33 -9.38 -4.61
CA VAL A 228 16.45 -10.30 -4.31
C VAL A 228 16.86 -11.08 -5.56
N GLY A 229 15.89 -11.64 -6.29
CA GLY A 229 16.13 -12.42 -7.49
C GLY A 229 16.58 -11.58 -8.67
N GLY A 230 15.86 -10.50 -8.97
CA GLY A 230 16.19 -9.58 -10.07
C GLY A 230 17.47 -8.79 -9.79
N GLY A 231 17.58 -8.19 -8.61
CA GLY A 231 18.78 -7.44 -8.20
C GLY A 231 20.02 -8.33 -8.09
N GLY A 232 19.88 -9.52 -7.48
CA GLY A 232 20.96 -10.49 -7.37
C GLY A 232 21.43 -11.01 -8.73
N PHE A 233 20.51 -11.31 -9.65
CA PHE A 233 20.84 -11.76 -11.01
C PHE A 233 21.61 -10.69 -11.79
N VAL A 234 21.17 -9.43 -11.75
CA VAL A 234 21.87 -8.32 -12.41
C VAL A 234 23.28 -8.15 -11.85
N PHE A 235 23.42 -8.14 -10.52
CA PHE A 235 24.72 -8.01 -9.85
C PHE A 235 25.68 -9.14 -10.24
N PHE A 236 25.24 -10.40 -10.20
CA PHE A 236 26.07 -11.54 -10.59
C PHE A 236 26.45 -11.50 -12.08
N ASN A 237 25.53 -11.09 -12.95
CA ASN A 237 25.78 -10.98 -14.38
C ASN A 237 26.79 -9.88 -14.69
N GLU A 238 26.67 -8.72 -14.04
CA GLU A 238 27.62 -7.62 -14.19
C GLU A 238 29.00 -7.99 -13.64
N MET A 239 29.07 -8.67 -12.51
CA MET A 239 30.33 -9.17 -11.95
C MET A 239 31.00 -10.16 -12.91
N ARG A 240 30.24 -11.11 -13.49
CA ARG A 240 30.76 -12.06 -14.47
C ARG A 240 31.27 -11.37 -15.73
N LEU A 241 30.55 -10.38 -16.25
CA LEU A 241 30.95 -9.61 -17.43
C LEU A 241 32.18 -8.73 -17.14
N SER A 242 32.29 -8.16 -15.95
CA SER A 242 33.46 -7.36 -15.54
C SER A 242 34.72 -8.22 -15.46
N HIS A 243 34.63 -9.45 -14.95
CA HIS A 243 35.75 -10.40 -14.96
C HIS A 243 36.10 -10.84 -16.38
N ALA A 244 35.11 -11.14 -17.22
CA ALA A 244 35.35 -11.47 -18.63
C ALA A 244 36.01 -10.31 -19.41
N ALA A 245 35.58 -9.08 -19.16
CA ALA A 245 36.16 -7.87 -19.76
C ALA A 245 37.58 -7.60 -19.23
N THR A 246 37.84 -7.86 -17.95
CA THR A 246 39.19 -7.70 -17.36
C THR A 246 40.17 -8.75 -17.90
N VAL A 247 39.70 -9.99 -18.11
CA VAL A 247 40.47 -11.05 -18.78
C VAL A 247 40.70 -10.72 -20.26
N ALA A 248 39.75 -10.06 -20.93
CA ALA A 248 39.90 -9.60 -22.31
C ALA A 248 40.78 -8.34 -22.44
N LYS A 249 40.93 -7.54 -21.37
CA LYS A 249 41.69 -6.27 -21.39
C LYS A 249 43.21 -6.45 -21.21
N GLN A 250 43.70 -7.65 -20.95
CA GLN A 250 45.15 -7.89 -20.87
C GLN A 250 45.73 -8.40 -22.18
N VAL A 251 45.62 -7.64 -23.28
CA VAL A 251 46.75 -7.50 -24.21
C VAL A 251 46.75 -6.11 -24.85
N GLU A 252 47.05 -5.09 -24.05
CA GLU A 252 47.48 -3.79 -24.57
C GLU A 252 49.00 -3.83 -24.75
N GLY A 253 49.42 -4.18 -25.97
CA GLY A 253 50.80 -4.17 -26.41
C GLY A 253 50.84 -4.27 -27.93
N GLU A 254 51.72 -3.49 -28.57
CA GLU A 254 51.97 -3.57 -30.00
C GLU A 254 52.60 -4.94 -30.29
N TYR A 255 51.86 -5.82 -30.95
CA TYR A 255 52.36 -7.14 -31.31
C TYR A 255 53.43 -6.99 -32.39
N PRO A 256 54.58 -7.68 -32.25
CA PRO A 256 55.55 -7.77 -33.32
C PRO A 256 54.90 -8.23 -34.64
N ALA A 257 55.29 -7.63 -35.77
CA ALA A 257 54.63 -7.86 -37.06
C ALA A 257 54.62 -9.34 -37.47
N ASP A 258 55.67 -10.09 -37.10
CA ASP A 258 55.80 -11.53 -37.29
C ASP A 258 54.73 -12.35 -36.56
N VAL A 259 54.27 -11.90 -35.39
CA VAL A 259 53.17 -12.56 -34.66
C VAL A 259 51.83 -12.30 -35.36
N VAL A 260 51.65 -11.09 -35.91
CA VAL A 260 50.43 -10.71 -36.62
C VAL A 260 50.30 -11.48 -37.94
N ASP A 261 51.41 -11.64 -38.66
CA ASP A 261 51.47 -12.35 -39.93
C ASP A 261 51.20 -13.86 -39.77
N MET A 262 51.42 -14.44 -38.58
CA MET A 262 51.13 -15.85 -38.28
C MET A 262 49.66 -16.12 -37.90
N LEU A 263 48.87 -15.10 -37.56
CA LEU A 263 47.47 -15.27 -37.12
C LEU A 263 46.61 -16.02 -38.15
N PRO A 264 46.63 -15.70 -39.46
CA PRO A 264 45.84 -16.42 -40.45
C PRO A 264 46.19 -17.92 -40.48
N ALA A 265 47.48 -18.26 -40.43
CA ALA A 265 47.94 -19.64 -40.43
C ALA A 265 47.49 -20.41 -39.17
N ILE A 266 47.51 -19.76 -38.00
CA ILE A 266 47.04 -20.35 -36.74
C ILE A 266 45.51 -20.56 -36.76
N THR A 267 44.75 -19.64 -37.35
CA THR A 267 43.28 -19.78 -37.45
C THR A 267 42.85 -20.88 -38.42
N ALA A 268 43.65 -21.18 -39.44
CA ALA A 268 43.44 -22.29 -40.37
C ALA A 268 43.65 -23.68 -39.74
N LEU A 269 44.26 -23.76 -38.55
CA LEU A 269 44.47 -25.02 -37.84
C LEU A 269 43.17 -25.58 -37.23
N LYS A 270 43.09 -26.92 -37.21
CA LYS A 270 42.00 -27.64 -36.52
C LYS A 270 41.95 -27.25 -35.03
N PRO A 271 40.77 -27.25 -34.39
CA PRO A 271 40.63 -26.87 -32.97
C PRO A 271 41.56 -27.66 -32.02
N GLN A 272 41.74 -28.95 -32.26
CA GLN A 272 42.65 -29.80 -31.48
C GLN A 272 44.12 -29.38 -31.64
N SER A 273 44.54 -29.00 -32.85
CA SER A 273 45.90 -28.53 -33.13
C SER A 273 46.21 -27.20 -32.45
N ARG A 274 45.24 -26.28 -32.37
CA ARG A 274 45.37 -25.03 -31.62
C ARG A 274 45.54 -25.26 -30.11
N LEU A 275 44.85 -26.26 -29.58
CA LEU A 275 44.92 -26.63 -28.17
C LEU A 275 46.28 -27.27 -27.83
N SER A 276 46.79 -28.14 -28.70
CA SER A 276 48.14 -28.68 -28.61
C SER A 276 49.22 -27.60 -28.70
N LEU A 277 49.10 -26.67 -29.65
CA LEU A 277 50.02 -25.53 -29.79
C LEU A 277 50.01 -24.66 -28.53
N THR A 278 48.83 -24.35 -27.98
CA THR A 278 48.69 -23.63 -26.71
C THR A 278 49.38 -24.36 -25.56
N ASN A 279 49.25 -25.69 -25.50
CA ASN A 279 49.86 -26.49 -24.44
C ASN A 279 51.38 -26.54 -24.55
N ILE A 280 51.91 -26.58 -25.78
CA ILE A 280 53.34 -26.51 -26.06
C ILE A 280 53.87 -25.14 -25.61
N LEU A 281 53.31 -24.03 -26.12
CA LEU A 281 53.75 -22.66 -25.83
C LEU A 281 53.70 -22.28 -24.33
N LYS A 282 52.86 -22.94 -23.52
CA LYS A 282 52.85 -22.79 -22.05
C LYS A 282 54.14 -23.29 -21.38
N HIS A 283 54.97 -24.06 -22.09
CA HIS A 283 56.20 -24.66 -21.56
C HIS A 283 57.39 -24.29 -22.48
N PRO A 284 57.96 -23.08 -22.35
CA PRO A 284 58.93 -22.54 -23.32
C PRO A 284 60.16 -23.44 -23.49
N GLN A 285 60.75 -23.94 -22.38
CA GLN A 285 61.93 -24.82 -22.43
C GLN A 285 61.70 -26.17 -23.14
N LYS A 286 60.46 -26.65 -23.18
CA LYS A 286 60.09 -27.87 -23.91
C LYS A 286 59.70 -27.55 -25.36
N SER A 287 59.11 -26.37 -25.59
CA SER A 287 58.77 -25.87 -26.91
C SER A 287 60.00 -25.76 -27.79
N ASP A 288 61.09 -25.18 -27.29
CA ASP A 288 62.32 -24.99 -28.08
C ASP A 288 62.89 -26.32 -28.60
N LYS A 289 62.81 -27.38 -27.79
CA LYS A 289 63.25 -28.72 -28.19
C LYS A 289 62.35 -29.36 -29.24
N VAL A 290 61.04 -29.20 -29.10
CA VAL A 290 60.06 -29.75 -30.04
C VAL A 290 60.12 -29.00 -31.36
N LEU A 291 60.18 -27.67 -31.32
CA LEU A 291 60.31 -26.83 -32.50
C LEU A 291 61.64 -27.08 -33.22
N GLY A 292 62.75 -27.22 -32.49
CA GLY A 292 64.04 -27.58 -33.10
C GLY A 292 64.04 -28.98 -33.74
N ALA A 293 63.34 -29.96 -33.14
CA ALA A 293 63.19 -31.28 -33.74
C ALA A 293 62.33 -31.25 -35.02
N ILE A 294 61.25 -30.46 -35.03
CA ILE A 294 60.40 -30.27 -36.21
C ILE A 294 61.16 -29.53 -37.30
N ASP A 295 61.92 -28.48 -36.96
CA ASP A 295 62.71 -27.71 -37.91
C ASP A 295 63.79 -28.57 -38.59
N SER A 296 64.45 -29.45 -37.84
CA SER A 296 65.39 -30.44 -38.39
C SER A 296 64.70 -31.39 -39.37
N LEU A 297 63.52 -31.90 -39.05
CA LEU A 297 62.77 -32.82 -39.93
C LEU A 297 62.27 -32.13 -41.21
N VAL A 298 61.83 -30.87 -41.09
CA VAL A 298 61.30 -30.10 -42.24
C VAL A 298 62.43 -29.56 -43.13
N SER A 299 63.61 -29.32 -42.56
CA SER A 299 64.78 -28.82 -43.30
C SER A 299 65.51 -29.91 -44.08
N ASP A 300 65.51 -31.15 -43.60
CA ASP A 300 66.14 -32.28 -44.30
C ASP A 300 65.40 -32.66 -45.61
N ASP A 301 64.07 -32.45 -45.69
CA ASP A 301 63.28 -32.69 -46.91
C ASP A 301 63.59 -31.71 -48.06
N LYS A 302 64.31 -30.60 -47.81
CA LYS A 302 64.70 -29.62 -48.84
C LYS A 302 66.08 -29.86 -49.46
N ALA A 303 66.81 -30.89 -49.03
CA ALA A 303 68.17 -31.16 -49.49
C ALA A 303 68.28 -32.25 -50.58
N GLU A 304 67.16 -32.87 -51.01
CA GLU A 304 67.12 -33.94 -52.02
C GLU A 304 66.32 -33.58 -53.30
N GLU A 305 66.28 -32.31 -53.71
CA GLU A 305 65.93 -31.91 -55.08
C GLU A 305 67.14 -31.32 -55.85
#